data_AF-A0A553PR15-F1
#
_entry.id   AF-A0A553PR15-F1
#
_cell.length_a   1.000
_cell.length_b   1.000
_cell.length_c   1.000
_cell.angle_alpha   90.00
_cell.angle_beta   90.00
_cell.angle_gamma   90.00
#
_symmetry.space_group_name_H-M   'P 1'
#
loop_
_entity.id
_entity.type
_entity.pdbx_description
1 polymer ?
#
loop_
_entity_poly.entity_id
_entity_poly.type
_entity_poly.pdbx_seq_one_letter_code
_entity_poly.pdbx_strand_id
1 'polypeptide(L)'
;MSAVNTSSEEPTYTDEDFLKTRLLIDGDGTGDDRRLNTLHKLILKFSHMDDDDPEDVKKQYERIMTLLATCQWVDQRTKLVQAMNKTEMSKCDKVYDQISHAIAEAQLNIEHERDDLIQARKIRKNRMEYDALAKEICKNPDRNTTGKKLEEIQAEINTLRLMEDALDEKLEMRKKQFHVLVHSIHELQRLLDVDNEDYLAPVMESKTKADILNTSNVSSNDESSPMEAS
;
A
#
# COMPACT_ATOMS: atom_id res chain seq x y z
N MET A 1 -21.17 30.12 -42.15
CA MET A 1 -20.46 30.89 -43.21
C MET A 1 -19.99 32.17 -42.55
N SER A 2 -18.81 32.13 -41.96
CA SER A 2 -17.56 32.63 -42.55
C SER A 2 -17.43 34.15 -42.43
N ALA A 3 -16.80 34.59 -41.35
CA ALA A 3 -15.98 35.79 -41.36
C ALA A 3 -14.63 35.37 -40.80
N VAL A 4 -13.69 35.18 -41.72
CA VAL A 4 -12.30 34.82 -41.50
C VAL A 4 -11.67 35.95 -40.70
N ASN A 5 -11.24 35.63 -39.48
CA ASN A 5 -10.40 36.51 -38.68
C ASN A 5 -9.01 36.52 -39.34
N THR A 6 -8.71 37.56 -40.11
CA THR A 6 -7.36 37.84 -40.59
C THR A 6 -6.55 38.38 -39.41
N SER A 7 -6.02 37.46 -38.60
CA SER A 7 -4.92 37.74 -37.70
C SER A 7 -3.71 38.07 -38.56
N SER A 8 -3.40 39.37 -38.64
CA SER A 8 -2.11 39.89 -39.04
C SER A 8 -1.04 39.24 -38.16
N GLU A 9 -0.37 38.22 -38.69
CA GLU A 9 0.91 37.76 -38.16
C GLU A 9 1.89 38.90 -38.36
N GLU A 10 2.01 39.76 -37.35
CA GLU A 10 3.20 40.59 -37.23
C GLU A 10 4.39 39.64 -37.09
N PRO A 11 5.43 39.75 -37.93
CA PRO A 11 6.62 38.93 -37.76
C PRO A 11 7.23 39.34 -36.42
N THR A 12 7.07 38.48 -35.42
CA THR A 12 7.78 38.59 -34.16
C THR A 12 9.23 38.31 -34.48
N TYR A 13 9.96 39.38 -34.80
CA TYR A 13 11.39 39.34 -35.04
C TYR A 13 12.02 38.83 -33.75
N THR A 14 12.32 37.54 -33.72
CA THR A 14 12.76 36.86 -32.52
C THR A 14 14.21 37.28 -32.29
N ASP A 15 14.66 37.42 -31.05
CA ASP A 15 16.04 37.84 -30.75
C ASP A 15 17.09 36.98 -31.48
N GLU A 16 16.75 35.73 -31.81
CA GLU A 16 17.56 34.88 -32.69
C GLU A 16 17.76 35.44 -34.10
N ASP A 17 16.75 36.04 -34.72
CA ASP A 17 16.84 36.59 -36.07
C ASP A 17 17.62 37.90 -36.08
N PHE A 18 17.50 38.69 -35.01
CA PHE A 18 18.38 39.84 -34.76
C PHE A 18 19.83 39.39 -34.55
N LEU A 19 20.03 38.34 -33.75
CA LEU A 19 21.36 37.79 -33.50
C LEU A 19 21.95 37.20 -34.78
N LYS A 20 21.18 36.45 -35.59
CA LYS A 20 21.61 35.88 -36.87
C LYS A 20 21.97 36.96 -37.88
N THR A 21 21.16 38.01 -38.04
CA THR A 21 21.47 39.12 -38.95
C THR A 21 22.68 39.92 -38.48
N ARG A 22 22.80 40.18 -37.18
CA ARG A 22 23.99 40.81 -36.59
C ARG A 22 25.24 39.96 -36.81
N LEU A 23 25.15 38.65 -36.58
CA LEU A 23 26.24 37.70 -36.81
C LEU A 23 26.60 37.58 -38.28
N LEU A 24 25.65 37.72 -39.21
CA LEU A 24 25.91 37.72 -40.64
C LEU A 24 26.66 38.99 -41.05
N ILE A 25 26.27 40.15 -40.50
CA ILE A 25 26.89 41.45 -40.78
C ILE A 25 28.30 41.54 -40.18
N ASP A 26 28.47 41.10 -38.92
CA ASP A 26 29.76 41.10 -38.22
C ASP A 26 30.63 39.89 -38.62
N GLY A 27 30.03 38.79 -39.08
CA GLY A 27 30.69 37.56 -39.53
C GLY A 27 31.25 37.62 -40.94
N ASP A 28 30.81 38.58 -41.76
CA ASP A 28 31.37 38.89 -43.09
C ASP A 28 32.69 39.70 -43.00
N GLY A 29 33.31 39.78 -41.81
CA GLY A 29 34.64 40.38 -41.62
C GLY A 29 34.73 41.88 -41.96
N THR A 30 33.60 42.54 -42.23
CA THR A 30 33.53 43.88 -42.83
C THR A 30 34.22 44.97 -42.01
N GLY A 31 34.45 44.76 -40.70
CA GLY A 31 35.23 45.68 -39.86
C GLY A 31 36.74 45.48 -39.98
N ASP A 32 37.21 44.26 -39.75
CA ASP A 32 38.64 43.94 -39.74
C ASP A 32 39.22 43.87 -41.17
N ASP A 33 38.50 43.28 -42.12
CA ASP A 33 38.90 43.22 -43.54
C ASP A 33 38.96 44.62 -44.15
N ARG A 34 37.96 45.48 -43.88
CA ARG A 34 37.98 46.89 -44.31
C ARG A 34 39.19 47.64 -43.74
N ARG A 35 39.53 47.39 -42.47
CA ARG A 35 40.70 48.02 -41.84
C ARG A 35 42.02 47.53 -42.46
N LEU A 36 42.15 46.23 -42.69
CA LEU A 36 43.32 45.63 -43.36
C LEU A 36 43.45 46.12 -44.81
N ASN A 37 42.34 46.20 -45.55
CA ASN A 37 42.30 46.74 -46.91
C ASN A 37 42.70 48.23 -46.94
N THR A 38 42.26 49.01 -45.95
CA THR A 38 42.66 50.41 -45.79
C THR A 38 44.15 50.54 -45.50
N LEU A 39 44.69 49.71 -44.61
CA LEU A 39 46.13 49.66 -44.30
C LEU A 39 46.93 49.29 -45.55
N HIS A 40 46.51 48.27 -46.29
CA HIS A 40 47.12 47.83 -47.53
C HIS A 40 47.17 48.95 -48.58
N LYS A 41 46.05 49.65 -48.81
CA LYS A 41 45.99 50.81 -49.71
C LYS A 41 46.89 51.96 -49.27
N LEU A 42 46.99 52.23 -47.96
CA LEU A 42 47.85 53.29 -47.41
C LEU A 42 49.34 52.96 -47.57
N ILE A 43 49.73 51.70 -47.37
CA ILE A 43 51.11 51.23 -47.58
C ILE A 43 51.48 51.29 -49.07
N LEU A 44 50.58 50.82 -49.95
CA LEU A 44 50.78 50.93 -51.40
C LEU A 44 50.97 52.39 -51.82
N LYS A 45 50.10 53.31 -51.35
CA LYS A 45 50.25 54.73 -51.65
C LYS A 45 51.57 55.28 -51.14
N PHE A 46 51.94 54.98 -49.89
CA PHE A 46 53.20 55.41 -49.28
C PHE A 46 54.43 54.93 -50.06
N SER A 47 54.41 53.70 -50.59
CA SER A 47 55.51 53.16 -51.42
C SER A 47 55.69 53.82 -52.79
N HIS A 48 54.70 54.60 -53.25
CA HIS A 48 54.74 55.33 -54.52
C HIS A 48 54.74 56.86 -54.30
N MET A 49 55.00 57.35 -53.09
CA MET A 49 55.18 58.79 -52.83
C MET A 49 56.60 59.20 -53.21
N ASP A 50 56.72 60.33 -53.92
CA ASP A 50 58.01 60.96 -54.20
C ASP A 50 58.48 61.76 -52.97
N ASP A 51 59.80 61.83 -52.74
CA ASP A 51 60.43 62.50 -51.58
C ASP A 51 60.38 64.05 -51.65
N ASP A 52 59.57 64.61 -52.54
CA ASP A 52 59.48 66.05 -52.81
C ASP A 52 58.87 66.85 -51.64
N ASP A 53 58.08 66.21 -50.76
CA ASP A 53 57.56 66.80 -49.52
C ASP A 53 57.78 65.88 -48.29
N PRO A 54 58.83 66.12 -47.49
CA PRO A 54 59.18 65.28 -46.34
C PRO A 54 58.16 65.36 -45.19
N GLU A 55 57.33 66.40 -45.12
CA GLU A 55 56.33 66.54 -44.06
C GLU A 55 55.13 65.61 -44.30
N ASP A 56 54.73 65.46 -45.57
CA ASP A 56 53.62 64.60 -45.97
C ASP A 56 53.98 63.10 -45.92
N VAL A 57 55.22 62.75 -46.28
CA VAL A 57 55.78 61.40 -46.08
C VAL A 57 55.72 61.02 -44.59
N LYS A 58 56.12 61.93 -43.70
CA LYS A 58 56.09 61.70 -42.25
C LYS A 58 54.66 61.50 -41.72
N LYS A 59 53.71 62.34 -42.12
CA LYS A 59 52.28 62.22 -41.73
C LYS A 59 51.68 60.88 -42.18
N GLN A 60 52.00 60.46 -43.41
CA GLN A 60 51.51 59.21 -43.96
C GLN A 60 52.13 57.99 -43.24
N TYR A 61 53.40 58.05 -42.87
CA TYR A 61 54.07 57.04 -42.05
C TYR A 61 53.43 56.92 -40.65
N GLU A 62 53.21 58.03 -39.95
CA GLU A 62 52.56 58.04 -38.63
C GLU A 62 51.14 57.45 -38.69
N ARG A 63 50.41 57.72 -39.77
CA ARG A 63 49.09 57.15 -40.04
C ARG A 63 49.14 55.63 -40.23
N ILE A 64 50.11 55.12 -40.99
CA ILE A 64 50.32 53.68 -41.18
C ILE A 64 50.65 53.01 -39.85
N MET A 65 51.55 53.59 -39.06
CA MET A 65 51.94 53.06 -37.75
C MET A 65 50.77 53.01 -36.77
N THR A 66 49.95 54.06 -36.74
CA THR A 66 48.74 54.10 -35.90
C THR A 66 47.76 53.00 -36.31
N LEU A 67 47.51 52.85 -37.62
CA LEU A 67 46.58 51.84 -38.11
C LEU A 67 47.10 50.42 -37.86
N LEU A 68 48.40 50.17 -38.03
CA LEU A 68 49.04 48.90 -37.68
C LEU A 68 48.88 48.56 -36.19
N ALA A 69 49.11 49.52 -35.30
CA ALA A 69 48.93 49.35 -33.87
C ALA A 69 47.48 48.99 -33.51
N THR A 70 46.49 49.61 -34.17
CA THR A 70 45.07 49.26 -33.95
C THR A 70 44.71 47.87 -34.45
N CYS A 71 45.27 47.43 -35.59
CA CYS A 71 45.10 46.07 -36.10
C CYS A 71 45.65 45.04 -35.12
N GLN A 72 46.87 45.28 -34.62
CA GLN A 72 47.51 44.41 -33.64
C GLN A 72 46.71 44.33 -32.33
N TRP A 73 46.21 45.46 -31.85
CA TRP A 73 45.39 45.50 -30.64
C TRP A 73 44.11 44.68 -30.78
N VAL A 74 43.41 44.80 -31.92
CA VAL A 74 42.18 44.01 -32.14
C VAL A 74 42.49 42.52 -32.29
N ASP A 75 43.56 42.13 -32.97
CA ASP A 75 43.98 40.71 -33.04
C ASP A 75 44.23 40.12 -31.64
N GLN A 76 44.96 40.85 -30.79
CA GLN A 76 45.21 40.44 -29.40
C GLN A 76 43.92 40.33 -28.59
N ARG A 77 43.01 41.30 -28.73
CA ARG A 77 41.70 41.29 -28.08
C ARG A 77 40.87 40.08 -28.53
N THR A 78 40.80 39.81 -29.83
CA THR A 78 40.03 38.70 -30.40
C THR A 78 40.57 37.36 -29.91
N LYS A 79 41.90 37.19 -29.84
CA LYS A 79 42.53 35.98 -29.26
C LYS A 79 42.17 35.78 -27.79
N LEU A 80 42.13 36.85 -27.00
CA LEU A 80 41.74 36.78 -25.60
C LEU A 80 40.25 36.39 -25.45
N VAL A 81 39.36 37.00 -26.24
CA VAL A 81 37.93 36.65 -26.26
C VAL A 81 37.74 35.20 -26.70
N GLN A 82 38.48 34.72 -27.70
CA GLN A 82 38.43 33.33 -28.13
C GLN A 82 38.86 32.37 -27.01
N ALA A 83 39.93 32.68 -26.27
CA ALA A 83 40.38 31.88 -25.14
C ALA A 83 39.36 31.86 -23.99
N MET A 84 38.75 33.00 -23.69
CA MET A 84 37.66 33.11 -22.73
C MET A 84 36.46 32.26 -23.17
N ASN A 85 36.00 32.38 -24.41
CA ASN A 85 34.87 31.61 -24.94
C ASN A 85 35.11 30.10 -24.88
N LYS A 86 36.33 29.63 -25.18
CA LYS A 86 36.69 28.21 -25.01
C LYS A 86 36.58 27.76 -23.56
N THR A 87 36.97 28.62 -22.63
CA THR A 87 36.89 28.33 -21.19
C THR A 87 35.44 28.30 -20.73
N GLU A 88 34.63 29.26 -21.15
CA GLU A 88 33.19 29.30 -20.84
C GLU A 88 32.44 28.11 -21.43
N MET A 89 32.76 27.70 -22.67
CA MET A 89 32.18 26.50 -23.28
C MET A 89 32.43 25.26 -22.41
N SER A 90 33.68 25.06 -21.97
CA SER A 90 34.01 23.94 -21.08
C SER A 90 33.30 24.01 -19.72
N LYS A 91 33.02 25.21 -19.20
CA LYS A 91 32.22 25.36 -17.97
C LYS A 91 30.75 25.01 -18.22
N CYS A 92 30.18 25.44 -19.34
CA CYS A 92 28.82 25.08 -19.73
C CYS A 92 28.67 23.56 -19.87
N ASP A 93 29.63 22.88 -20.51
CA ASP A 93 29.62 21.42 -20.64
C ASP A 93 29.62 20.74 -19.27
N LYS A 94 30.44 21.20 -18.33
CA LYS A 94 30.47 20.66 -16.96
C LYS A 94 29.16 20.85 -16.22
N VAL A 95 28.56 22.03 -16.34
CA VAL A 95 27.26 22.31 -15.71
C VAL A 95 26.16 21.44 -16.35
N TYR A 96 26.20 21.24 -17.67
CA TYR A 96 25.30 20.34 -18.37
C TYR A 96 25.43 18.90 -17.85
N ASP A 97 26.66 18.39 -17.72
CA ASP A 97 26.89 17.04 -17.19
C ASP A 97 26.40 16.91 -15.74
N GLN A 98 26.65 17.92 -14.90
CA GLN A 98 26.15 17.94 -13.51
C GLN A 98 24.63 17.90 -13.45
N ILE A 99 23.94 18.69 -14.29
CA ILE A 99 22.47 18.70 -14.35
C ILE A 99 21.97 17.32 -14.82
N SER A 100 22.57 16.75 -15.86
CA SER A 100 22.22 15.41 -16.36
C SER A 100 22.38 14.33 -15.29
N HIS A 101 23.46 14.36 -14.51
CA HIS A 101 23.66 13.44 -13.38
C HIS A 101 22.62 13.66 -12.27
N ALA A 102 22.34 14.91 -11.90
CA ALA A 102 21.35 15.23 -10.88
C ALA A 102 19.93 14.79 -11.29
N ILE A 103 19.59 14.90 -12.58
CA ILE A 103 18.32 14.39 -13.12
C ILE A 103 18.27 12.86 -13.02
N ALA A 104 19.34 12.16 -13.40
CA ALA A 104 19.39 10.70 -13.31
C ALA A 104 19.29 10.21 -11.85
N GLU A 105 19.97 10.88 -10.93
CA GLU A 105 19.89 10.60 -9.50
C GLU A 105 18.47 10.85 -8.94
N ALA A 106 17.85 11.97 -9.30
CA ALA A 106 16.48 12.27 -8.90
C ALA A 106 15.49 11.22 -9.42
N GLN A 107 15.66 10.74 -10.66
CA GLN A 107 14.83 9.67 -11.21
C GLN A 107 14.99 8.35 -10.45
N LEU A 108 16.22 8.00 -10.06
CA LEU A 108 16.48 6.82 -9.23
C LEU A 108 15.81 6.95 -7.86
N ASN A 109 15.95 8.11 -7.21
CA ASN A 109 15.34 8.37 -5.91
C ASN A 109 13.81 8.28 -5.98
N ILE A 110 13.18 8.78 -7.05
CA ILE A 110 11.73 8.65 -7.26
C ILE A 110 11.31 7.18 -7.35
N GLU A 111 12.07 6.34 -8.06
CA GLU A 111 11.75 4.92 -8.16
C GLU A 111 11.90 4.21 -6.80
N HIS A 112 12.95 4.54 -6.05
CA HIS A 112 13.13 4.03 -4.68
C HIS A 112 11.99 4.45 -3.74
N GLU A 113 11.62 5.74 -3.73
CA GLU A 113 10.51 6.25 -2.91
C GLU A 113 9.16 5.62 -3.31
N ARG A 114 8.99 5.30 -4.59
CA ARG A 114 7.80 4.59 -5.09
C ARG A 114 7.70 3.19 -4.50
N ASP A 115 8.80 2.45 -4.47
CA ASP A 115 8.84 1.11 -3.87
C ASP A 115 8.58 1.16 -2.36
N ASP A 116 9.21 2.11 -1.65
CA ASP A 116 8.97 2.35 -0.23
C ASP A 116 7.50 2.68 0.05
N LEU A 117 6.88 3.51 -0.80
CA LEU A 117 5.46 3.85 -0.68
C LEU A 117 4.56 2.62 -0.86
N ILE A 118 4.89 1.72 -1.79
CA ILE A 118 4.15 0.47 -1.99
C ILE A 118 4.28 -0.42 -0.75
N GLN A 119 5.47 -0.56 -0.18
CA GLN A 119 5.68 -1.34 1.04
C GLN A 119 4.93 -0.73 2.23
N ALA A 120 5.01 0.58 2.42
CA ALA A 120 4.31 1.30 3.48
C ALA A 120 2.78 1.12 3.37
N ARG A 121 2.23 1.18 2.15
CA ARG A 121 0.80 0.90 1.90
C ARG A 121 0.41 -0.52 2.27
N LYS A 122 1.25 -1.51 1.91
CA LYS A 122 1.04 -2.92 2.27
C LYS A 122 1.02 -3.11 3.79
N ILE A 123 2.01 -2.54 4.50
CA ILE A 123 2.08 -2.61 5.97
C ILE A 123 0.83 -1.97 6.59
N ARG A 124 0.42 -0.80 6.10
CA ARG A 124 -0.80 -0.12 6.59
C ARG A 124 -2.04 -0.99 6.37
N LYS A 125 -2.22 -1.59 5.19
CA LYS A 125 -3.34 -2.47 4.89
C LYS A 125 -3.36 -3.67 5.84
N ASN A 126 -2.23 -4.36 6.00
CA ASN A 126 -2.11 -5.49 6.91
C ASN A 126 -2.45 -5.08 8.35
N ARG A 127 -1.94 -3.94 8.82
CA ARG A 127 -2.26 -3.42 10.16
C ARG A 127 -3.75 -3.16 10.34
N MET A 128 -4.43 -2.59 9.34
CA MET A 128 -5.88 -2.38 9.39
C MET A 128 -6.65 -3.70 9.42
N GLU A 129 -6.22 -4.71 8.67
CA GLU A 129 -6.82 -6.05 8.70
C GLU A 129 -6.63 -6.73 10.07
N TYR A 130 -5.43 -6.61 10.67
CA TYR A 130 -5.17 -7.11 12.02
C TYR A 130 -6.01 -6.38 13.07
N ASP A 131 -6.10 -5.06 13.01
CA ASP A 131 -6.90 -4.25 13.95
C ASP A 131 -8.40 -4.61 13.83
N ALA A 132 -8.90 -4.83 12.62
CA ALA A 132 -10.28 -5.27 12.38
C ALA A 132 -10.55 -6.67 12.96
N LEU A 133 -9.66 -7.64 12.69
CA LEU A 133 -9.75 -8.99 13.24
C LEU A 133 -9.65 -8.99 14.77
N ALA A 134 -8.72 -8.23 15.33
CA ALA A 134 -8.56 -8.09 16.77
C ALA A 134 -9.84 -7.53 17.41
N LYS A 135 -10.47 -6.52 16.80
CA LYS A 135 -11.74 -5.98 17.28
C LYS A 135 -12.85 -7.01 17.26
N GLU A 136 -12.92 -7.87 16.24
CA GLU A 136 -13.89 -8.97 16.17
C GLU A 136 -13.62 -10.02 17.26
N ILE A 137 -12.35 -10.41 17.45
CA ILE A 137 -11.94 -11.38 18.48
C ILE A 137 -12.28 -10.86 19.87
N CYS A 138 -12.06 -9.57 20.15
CA CYS A 138 -12.38 -8.95 21.44
C CYS A 138 -13.88 -8.90 21.77
N LYS A 139 -14.79 -9.16 20.81
CA LYS A 139 -16.22 -9.33 21.12
C LYS A 139 -16.50 -10.65 21.82
N ASN A 140 -15.65 -11.65 21.62
CA ASN A 140 -15.79 -12.95 22.25
C ASN A 140 -15.22 -12.92 23.68
N PRO A 141 -15.79 -13.70 24.61
CA PRO A 141 -15.30 -13.76 25.98
C PRO A 141 -13.87 -14.33 26.03
N ASP A 142 -13.09 -13.86 27.01
CA ASP A 142 -11.70 -14.29 27.17
C ASP A 142 -11.62 -15.80 27.39
N ARG A 143 -10.61 -16.42 26.77
CA ARG A 143 -10.42 -17.87 26.72
C ARG A 143 -10.28 -18.46 28.13
N ASN A 144 -9.63 -17.74 29.04
CA ASN A 144 -9.51 -18.17 30.43
C ASN A 144 -10.86 -18.17 31.16
N THR A 145 -11.70 -17.16 30.92
CA THR A 145 -13.02 -17.08 31.56
C THR A 145 -13.94 -18.20 31.07
N THR A 146 -13.93 -18.47 29.75
CA THR A 146 -14.68 -19.58 29.15
C THR A 146 -14.13 -20.93 29.62
N GLY A 147 -12.81 -21.08 29.73
CA GLY A 147 -12.18 -22.30 30.26
C GLY A 147 -12.61 -22.63 31.69
N LYS A 148 -12.62 -21.63 32.59
CA LYS A 148 -13.09 -21.82 33.97
C LYS A 148 -14.56 -22.23 34.04
N LYS A 149 -15.43 -21.57 33.25
CA LYS A 149 -16.85 -21.95 33.18
C LYS A 149 -17.03 -23.38 32.68
N LEU A 150 -16.22 -23.81 31.72
CA LEU A 150 -16.25 -25.17 31.19
C LEU A 150 -15.83 -26.19 32.26
N GLU A 151 -14.77 -25.90 33.02
CA GLU A 151 -14.35 -26.72 34.17
C GLU A 151 -15.43 -26.81 35.25
N GLU A 152 -16.08 -25.69 35.59
CA GLU A 152 -17.17 -25.62 36.56
C GLU A 152 -18.38 -26.46 36.12
N ILE A 153 -18.84 -26.28 34.89
CA ILE A 153 -19.95 -27.07 34.31
C ILE A 153 -19.56 -28.55 34.25
N GLN A 154 -18.32 -28.88 33.90
CA GLN A 154 -17.87 -30.27 33.86
C GLN A 154 -17.85 -30.91 35.26
N ALA A 155 -17.48 -30.15 36.29
CA ALA A 155 -17.56 -30.59 37.67
C ALA A 155 -19.02 -30.82 38.10
N GLU A 156 -19.93 -29.91 37.74
CA GLU A 156 -21.37 -30.04 38.02
C GLU A 156 -22.00 -31.25 37.32
N ILE A 157 -21.64 -31.53 36.06
CA ILE A 157 -22.08 -32.74 35.36
C ILE A 157 -21.62 -33.99 36.12
N ASN A 158 -20.38 -34.01 36.61
CA ASN A 158 -19.85 -35.15 37.34
C ASN A 158 -20.56 -35.33 38.69
N THR A 159 -20.87 -34.26 39.42
CA THR A 159 -21.61 -34.35 40.68
C THR A 159 -23.05 -34.82 40.46
N LEU A 160 -23.72 -34.35 39.41
CA LEU A 160 -25.06 -34.79 39.05
C LEU A 160 -25.10 -36.27 38.69
N ARG A 161 -24.11 -36.77 37.93
CA ARG A 161 -23.98 -38.21 37.63
C ARG A 161 -23.79 -39.06 38.89
N LEU A 162 -22.92 -38.62 39.80
CA LEU A 162 -22.74 -39.32 41.08
C LEU A 162 -24.02 -39.33 41.92
N MET A 163 -24.80 -38.25 41.87
CA MET A 163 -26.08 -38.16 42.57
C MET A 163 -27.14 -39.06 41.91
N GLU A 164 -27.21 -39.10 40.59
CA GLU A 164 -28.05 -40.01 39.80
C GLU A 164 -27.75 -41.46 40.17
N ASP A 165 -26.48 -41.88 40.11
CA ASP A 165 -26.04 -43.23 40.47
C ASP A 165 -26.44 -43.61 41.91
N ALA A 166 -26.28 -42.66 42.86
CA ALA A 166 -26.65 -42.88 44.26
C ALA A 166 -28.18 -43.00 44.47
N LEU A 167 -28.97 -42.24 43.71
CA LEU A 167 -30.43 -42.33 43.72
C LEU A 167 -30.92 -43.65 43.14
N ASP A 168 -30.30 -44.10 42.04
CA ASP A 168 -30.60 -45.38 41.41
C ASP A 168 -30.26 -46.55 42.33
N GLU A 169 -29.10 -46.52 43.02
CA GLU A 169 -28.76 -47.54 44.01
C GLU A 169 -29.79 -47.58 45.15
N LYS A 170 -30.21 -46.41 45.65
CA LYS A 170 -31.22 -46.31 46.70
C LYS A 170 -32.59 -46.84 46.23
N LEU A 171 -32.97 -46.54 45.00
CA LEU A 171 -34.21 -47.02 44.39
C LEU A 171 -34.18 -48.55 44.25
N GLU A 172 -33.06 -49.10 43.79
CA GLU A 172 -32.85 -50.54 43.67
C GLU A 172 -32.89 -51.25 45.02
N MET A 173 -32.29 -50.65 46.06
CA MET A 173 -32.41 -51.14 47.43
C MET A 173 -33.86 -51.13 47.93
N ARG A 174 -34.65 -50.10 47.62
CA ARG A 174 -36.08 -50.06 47.97
C ARG A 174 -36.90 -51.10 47.20
N LYS A 175 -36.62 -51.33 45.91
CA LYS A 175 -37.24 -52.41 45.13
C LYS A 175 -36.99 -53.77 45.77
N LYS A 176 -35.74 -54.05 46.18
CA LYS A 176 -35.38 -55.28 46.90
C LYS A 176 -36.10 -55.42 48.23
N GLN A 177 -36.14 -54.35 49.04
CA GLN A 177 -36.89 -54.33 50.31
C GLN A 177 -38.39 -54.58 50.11
N PHE A 178 -38.99 -53.95 49.09
CA PHE A 178 -40.39 -54.15 48.74
C PHE A 178 -40.65 -55.59 48.29
N HIS A 179 -39.76 -56.17 47.49
CA HIS A 179 -39.85 -57.57 47.07
C HIS A 179 -39.83 -58.54 48.27
N VAL A 180 -38.93 -58.31 49.23
CA VAL A 180 -38.90 -59.09 50.48
C VAL A 180 -40.20 -58.94 51.26
N LEU A 181 -40.74 -57.72 51.40
CA LEU A 181 -42.01 -57.49 52.09
C LEU A 181 -43.18 -58.22 51.40
N VAL A 182 -43.27 -58.13 50.08
CA VAL A 182 -44.29 -58.83 49.28
C VAL A 182 -44.16 -60.34 49.46
N HIS A 183 -42.94 -60.88 49.43
CA HIS A 183 -42.70 -62.31 49.69
C HIS A 183 -43.16 -62.73 51.08
N SER A 184 -42.82 -61.94 52.13
CA SER A 184 -43.28 -62.20 53.49
C SER A 184 -44.80 -62.12 53.63
N ILE A 185 -45.48 -61.19 52.94
CA ILE A 185 -46.94 -61.13 52.90
C ILE A 185 -47.53 -62.39 52.28
N HIS A 186 -46.98 -62.83 51.15
CA HIS A 186 -47.42 -64.07 50.48
C HIS A 186 -47.21 -65.30 51.38
N GLU A 187 -46.09 -65.35 52.12
CA GLU A 187 -45.83 -66.44 53.06
C GLU A 187 -46.76 -66.41 54.28
N LEU A 188 -47.06 -65.22 54.82
CA LEU A 188 -48.05 -65.06 55.89
C LEU A 188 -49.47 -65.40 55.41
N GLN A 189 -49.84 -65.03 54.19
CA GLN A 189 -51.10 -65.45 53.57
C GLN A 189 -51.15 -66.97 53.47
N ARG A 190 -50.06 -67.61 53.01
CA ARG A 190 -49.95 -69.06 52.96
C ARG A 190 -50.08 -69.71 54.33
N LEU A 191 -49.49 -69.15 55.38
CA LEU A 191 -49.63 -69.64 56.75
C LEU A 191 -51.06 -69.46 57.29
N LEU A 192 -51.70 -68.31 57.04
CA LEU A 192 -53.11 -68.07 57.40
C LEU A 192 -54.07 -69.00 56.65
N ASP A 193 -53.79 -69.30 55.38
CA ASP A 193 -54.56 -70.26 54.60
C ASP A 193 -54.37 -71.69 55.14
N VAL A 194 -53.21 -72.00 55.73
CA VAL A 194 -52.93 -73.29 56.40
C VAL A 194 -53.57 -73.36 57.80
N ASP A 195 -53.63 -72.26 58.55
CA ASP A 195 -54.28 -72.20 59.88
C ASP A 195 -55.82 -72.19 59.80
N ASN A 196 -56.40 -71.77 58.68
CA ASN A 196 -57.85 -71.83 58.44
C ASN A 196 -58.36 -73.23 58.05
N GLU A 197 -57.47 -74.19 57.73
CA GLU A 197 -57.87 -75.55 57.36
C GLU A 197 -58.17 -76.48 58.56
N ASP A 198 -57.83 -76.08 59.80
CA ASP A 198 -58.05 -76.90 61.01
C ASP A 198 -59.35 -76.60 61.79
N TYR A 199 -60.19 -75.66 61.32
CA TYR A 199 -61.55 -75.46 61.82
C TYR A 199 -62.57 -75.34 60.68
N LEU A 200 -63.13 -76.50 60.31
CA LEU A 200 -64.46 -76.73 59.71
C LEU A 200 -65.17 -75.55 58.99
N ALA A 201 -65.32 -75.73 57.67
CA ALA A 201 -66.20 -75.07 56.70
C ALA A 201 -67.67 -74.80 57.16
N PRO A 202 -68.57 -74.15 56.37
CA PRO A 202 -68.45 -73.48 55.07
C PRO A 202 -69.10 -72.06 55.07
N VAL A 203 -69.11 -71.33 53.93
CA VAL A 203 -70.29 -70.68 53.32
C VAL A 203 -69.89 -69.66 52.22
N MET A 204 -70.70 -69.70 51.17
CA MET A 204 -70.84 -68.84 49.98
C MET A 204 -70.75 -67.34 50.32
N GLU A 205 -70.34 -66.41 49.45
CA GLU A 205 -71.04 -66.04 48.22
C GLU A 205 -70.31 -64.86 47.55
N SER A 206 -70.36 -64.84 46.21
CA SER A 206 -70.29 -63.70 45.29
C SER A 206 -69.25 -62.58 45.51
N LYS A 207 -68.39 -62.39 44.51
CA LYS A 207 -68.18 -61.06 43.91
C LYS A 207 -67.68 -61.18 42.48
N THR A 208 -68.54 -60.75 41.59
CA THR A 208 -68.29 -60.57 40.16
C THR A 208 -67.14 -59.57 39.98
N LYS A 209 -66.24 -59.95 39.08
CA LYS A 209 -65.04 -59.22 38.66
C LYS A 209 -65.37 -57.80 38.19
N ALA A 210 -64.56 -56.85 38.64
CA ALA A 210 -64.24 -55.65 37.87
C ALA A 210 -62.73 -55.70 37.62
N ASP A 211 -62.36 -56.28 36.47
CA ASP A 211 -61.03 -56.18 35.90
C ASP A 211 -60.81 -54.72 35.46
N ILE A 212 -59.85 -54.03 36.10
CA ILE A 212 -59.23 -52.84 35.53
C ILE A 212 -57.89 -53.31 34.97
N LEU A 213 -57.90 -53.64 33.69
CA LEU A 213 -56.68 -53.70 32.91
C LEU A 213 -56.92 -53.03 31.56
N ASN A 214 -55.94 -52.20 31.21
CA ASN A 214 -55.59 -51.81 29.85
C ASN A 214 -56.52 -50.73 29.24
N THR A 215 -56.04 -49.75 28.47
CA THR A 215 -54.86 -49.72 27.61
C THR A 215 -54.38 -48.27 27.39
N SER A 216 -53.06 -48.10 27.27
CA SER A 216 -52.35 -47.25 26.30
C SER A 216 -53.09 -46.09 25.60
N ASN A 217 -52.51 -44.89 25.69
CA ASN A 217 -52.42 -43.97 24.55
C ASN A 217 -51.15 -43.10 24.74
N VAL A 218 -50.15 -43.26 23.87
CA VAL A 218 -49.79 -42.29 22.80
C VAL A 218 -49.10 -41.04 23.42
N SER A 219 -47.87 -40.66 23.09
CA SER A 219 -47.20 -40.71 21.81
C SER A 219 -45.69 -40.62 22.01
N SER A 220 -44.96 -41.48 21.31
CA SER A 220 -43.67 -41.14 20.72
C SER A 220 -43.86 -39.91 19.81
N ASN A 221 -42.92 -38.97 19.88
CA ASN A 221 -42.51 -38.15 18.75
C ASN A 221 -41.01 -37.92 18.89
N ASP A 222 -40.28 -38.82 18.24
CA ASP A 222 -39.03 -38.49 17.57
C ASP A 222 -39.33 -37.44 16.50
N GLU A 223 -38.63 -36.31 16.53
CA GLU A 223 -38.33 -35.56 15.31
C GLU A 223 -36.86 -35.16 15.35
N SER A 224 -36.07 -36.04 14.74
CA SER A 224 -34.73 -35.78 14.27
C SER A 224 -34.71 -34.86 13.05
N SER A 225 -33.58 -34.13 12.92
CA SER A 225 -32.91 -33.61 11.69
C SER A 225 -33.08 -32.10 11.36
N PRO A 226 -32.16 -31.48 10.60
CA PRO A 226 -30.68 -31.46 10.72
C PRO A 226 -30.07 -30.04 10.53
N MET A 227 -28.73 -29.96 10.71
CA MET A 227 -27.74 -29.08 10.05
C MET A 227 -28.24 -27.93 9.15
N GLU A 228 -27.67 -26.73 9.34
CA GLU A 228 -27.00 -26.05 8.22
C GLU A 228 -25.88 -25.12 8.69
N ALA A 229 -24.78 -25.19 7.96
CA ALA A 229 -23.59 -24.38 8.07
C ALA A 229 -23.62 -23.29 6.99
N SER A 230 -23.20 -22.09 7.35
CA SER A 230 -22.49 -21.11 6.49
C SER A 230 -21.95 -19.99 7.36
#